data_AF-H6N6L9-F1
#
_entry.id   AF-H6N6L9-F1
#
_cell.length_a   1.000
_cell.length_b   1.000
_cell.length_c   1.000
_cell.angle_alpha   90.00
_cell.angle_beta   90.00
_cell.angle_gamma   90.00
#
_symmetry.space_group_name_H-M   'P 1'
#
loop_
_entity.id
_entity.type
_entity.pdbx_description
1 polymer ?
#
loop_
_entity_poly.entity_id
_entity_poly.type
_entity_poly.pdbx_seq_one_letter_code
_entity_poly.pdbx_strand_id
1 'polypeptide(L)'
;MHVIFKALGNSFSLIGGLIGSMKSEGESTMKMLFDAIKHPKFKDFMSELSTMLSKNPNLMPSIQKDDVTDILSAFRQDADTVHGILQELNKKQEGEVTREVLLNALKLQSLMGKANALAARAKSAIASGNKEGVTELMDEIKKIAKQLNDVIEANKAQEQSD
;
A
#
# COMPACT_ATOMS: atom_id res chain seq x y z
N MET A 1 -28.07 -1.39 18.78
CA MET A 1 -27.77 -1.61 17.35
C MET A 1 -27.60 -0.31 16.52
N HIS A 2 -27.40 0.88 17.13
CA HIS A 2 -27.30 2.16 16.39
C HIS A 2 -25.85 2.68 16.16
N VAL A 3 -24.83 2.06 16.75
CA VAL A 3 -23.43 2.55 16.68
C VAL A 3 -22.60 1.84 15.60
N ILE A 4 -22.95 0.57 15.29
CA ILE A 4 -22.22 -0.25 14.31
C ILE A 4 -22.48 0.22 12.86
N PHE A 5 -23.62 0.85 12.58
CA PHE A 5 -23.94 1.39 11.24
C PHE A 5 -23.22 2.71 10.91
N LYS A 6 -22.80 3.51 11.90
CA LYS A 6 -22.04 4.76 11.64
C LYS A 6 -20.58 4.49 11.24
N ALA A 7 -19.95 3.45 11.80
CA ALA A 7 -18.59 3.07 11.43
C ALA A 7 -18.51 2.51 9.99
N LEU A 8 -19.55 1.79 9.55
CA LEU A 8 -19.63 1.29 8.17
C LEU A 8 -19.85 2.43 7.17
N GLY A 9 -20.72 3.41 7.48
CA GLY A 9 -20.99 4.55 6.59
C GLY A 9 -19.75 5.39 6.23
N ASN A 10 -18.86 5.66 7.20
CA ASN A 10 -17.60 6.36 6.93
C ASN A 10 -16.57 5.49 6.19
N SER A 11 -16.52 4.18 6.47
CA SER A 11 -15.62 3.29 5.72
C SER A 11 -16.02 3.16 4.24
N PHE A 12 -17.33 3.24 3.91
CA PHE A 12 -17.80 3.29 2.53
C PHE A 12 -17.53 4.64 1.84
N SER A 13 -17.54 5.77 2.56
CA SER A 13 -17.14 7.06 1.98
C SER A 13 -15.63 7.15 1.73
N LEU A 14 -14.81 6.52 2.58
CA LEU A 14 -13.37 6.36 2.35
C LEU A 14 -13.09 5.46 1.14
N ILE A 15 -13.76 4.32 1.04
CA ILE A 15 -13.70 3.45 -0.15
C ILE A 15 -14.19 4.21 -1.39
N GLY A 16 -15.26 5.00 -1.28
CA GLY A 16 -15.76 5.85 -2.36
C GLY A 16 -14.79 6.97 -2.77
N GLY A 17 -14.09 7.58 -1.82
CA GLY A 17 -13.03 8.57 -2.07
C GLY A 17 -11.79 7.96 -2.73
N LEU A 18 -11.42 6.75 -2.31
CA LEU A 18 -10.36 5.96 -2.94
C LEU A 18 -10.77 5.52 -4.36
N ILE A 19 -12.00 5.02 -4.56
CA ILE A 19 -12.52 4.65 -5.89
C ILE A 19 -12.66 5.88 -6.80
N GLY A 20 -13.01 7.04 -6.24
CA GLY A 20 -13.08 8.32 -6.95
C GLY A 20 -11.72 8.77 -7.48
N SER A 21 -10.62 8.53 -6.75
CA SER A 21 -9.26 8.87 -7.19
C SER A 21 -8.64 7.86 -8.17
N MET A 22 -9.25 6.68 -8.36
CA MET A 22 -8.73 5.57 -9.20
C MET A 22 -9.09 5.65 -10.71
N LYS A 23 -9.78 6.69 -11.17
CA LYS A 23 -10.58 6.67 -12.42
C LYS A 23 -9.86 6.70 -13.79
N SER A 24 -8.57 6.36 -13.93
CA SER A 24 -7.92 6.35 -15.27
C SER A 24 -6.96 5.18 -15.61
N GLU A 25 -6.78 4.18 -14.73
CA GLU A 25 -6.02 2.94 -15.05
C GLU A 25 -6.75 1.68 -14.53
N GLY A 26 -8.09 1.75 -14.57
CA GLY A 26 -9.03 1.17 -13.60
C GLY A 26 -9.18 -0.35 -13.49
N GLU A 27 -8.34 -1.19 -14.10
CA GLU A 27 -8.46 -2.65 -13.97
C GLU A 27 -7.49 -3.24 -12.92
N SER A 28 -6.27 -2.71 -12.84
CA SER A 28 -5.22 -3.18 -11.90
C SER A 28 -5.53 -2.81 -10.45
N THR A 29 -5.76 -1.53 -10.16
CA THR A 29 -6.00 -1.06 -8.78
C THR A 29 -7.36 -1.52 -8.25
N MET A 30 -8.39 -1.60 -9.09
CA MET A 30 -9.68 -2.16 -8.68
C MET A 30 -9.56 -3.64 -8.33
N LYS A 31 -8.83 -4.42 -9.11
CA LYS A 31 -8.51 -5.81 -8.75
C LYS A 31 -7.72 -5.89 -7.44
N MET A 32 -6.78 -4.98 -7.21
CA MET A 32 -6.06 -4.90 -5.94
C MET A 32 -6.98 -4.60 -4.77
N LEU A 33 -7.91 -3.67 -4.93
CA LEU A 33 -8.93 -3.38 -3.92
C LEU A 33 -9.82 -4.61 -3.68
N PHE A 34 -10.30 -5.29 -4.72
CA PHE A 34 -11.13 -6.48 -4.56
C PHE A 34 -10.41 -7.62 -3.83
N ASP A 35 -9.13 -7.84 -4.17
CA ASP A 35 -8.32 -8.85 -3.49
C ASP A 35 -8.03 -8.43 -2.04
N ALA A 36 -7.81 -7.14 -1.78
CA ALA A 36 -7.67 -6.61 -0.43
C ALA A 36 -8.96 -6.81 0.39
N ILE A 37 -10.14 -6.52 -0.17
CA ILE A 37 -11.44 -6.68 0.49
C ILE A 37 -11.69 -8.13 0.93
N LYS A 38 -11.22 -9.10 0.15
CA LYS A 38 -11.35 -10.53 0.47
C LYS A 38 -10.43 -10.97 1.60
N HIS A 39 -9.43 -10.17 1.97
CA HIS A 39 -8.49 -10.51 3.02
C HIS A 39 -9.17 -10.43 4.39
N PRO A 40 -9.03 -11.42 5.30
CA PRO A 40 -9.70 -11.43 6.60
C PRO A 40 -9.43 -10.18 7.45
N LYS A 41 -8.22 -9.61 7.34
CA LYS A 41 -7.80 -8.40 8.09
C LYS A 41 -8.17 -7.08 7.42
N PHE A 42 -8.90 -7.10 6.31
CA PHE A 42 -9.24 -5.86 5.59
C PHE A 42 -10.00 -4.87 6.46
N LYS A 43 -10.90 -5.37 7.31
CA LYS A 43 -11.67 -4.55 8.23
C LYS A 43 -10.77 -3.83 9.23
N ASP A 44 -9.80 -4.55 9.80
CA ASP A 44 -8.88 -3.99 10.79
C ASP A 44 -7.95 -2.95 10.14
N PHE A 45 -7.43 -3.26 8.95
CA PHE A 45 -6.68 -2.33 8.12
C PHE A 45 -7.45 -1.03 7.84
N MET A 46 -8.70 -1.13 7.38
CA MET A 46 -9.54 0.05 7.13
C MET A 46 -9.88 0.81 8.41
N SER A 47 -10.02 0.12 9.53
CA SER A 47 -10.24 0.75 10.85
C SER A 47 -9.03 1.59 11.27
N GLU A 48 -7.83 1.05 11.14
CA GLU A 48 -6.59 1.76 11.46
C GLU A 48 -6.36 2.94 10.52
N LEU A 49 -6.56 2.75 9.21
CA LEU A 49 -6.49 3.84 8.24
C LEU A 49 -7.51 4.94 8.53
N SER A 50 -8.77 4.58 8.82
CA SER A 50 -9.81 5.55 9.16
C SER A 50 -9.46 6.34 10.41
N THR A 51 -8.89 5.69 11.42
CA THR A 51 -8.41 6.34 12.64
C THR A 51 -7.30 7.33 12.31
N MET A 52 -6.34 6.92 11.49
CA MET A 52 -5.23 7.76 11.05
C MET A 52 -5.70 9.00 10.30
N LEU A 53 -6.59 8.83 9.32
CA LEU A 53 -7.16 9.93 8.55
C LEU A 53 -7.97 10.90 9.42
N SER A 54 -8.66 10.38 10.45
CA SER A 54 -9.42 11.22 11.39
C SER A 54 -8.49 12.07 12.26
N LYS A 55 -7.35 11.51 12.70
CA LYS A 55 -6.31 12.23 13.47
C LYS A 55 -5.42 13.14 12.59
N ASN A 56 -5.48 12.99 11.27
CA ASN A 56 -4.61 13.71 10.34
C ASN A 56 -5.46 14.18 9.14
N PRO A 57 -6.30 15.22 9.30
CA PRO A 57 -7.25 15.62 8.26
C PRO A 57 -6.59 16.08 6.95
N ASN A 58 -5.33 16.52 7.02
CA ASN A 58 -4.52 16.91 5.84
C ASN A 58 -3.92 15.70 5.10
N LEU A 59 -3.99 14.49 5.67
CA LEU A 59 -3.42 13.30 5.07
C LEU A 59 -4.20 12.89 3.82
N MET A 60 -5.52 12.72 3.91
CA MET A 60 -6.35 12.27 2.77
C MET A 60 -6.20 13.17 1.53
N PRO A 61 -6.27 14.52 1.63
CA PRO A 61 -6.07 15.40 0.48
C PRO A 61 -4.66 15.33 -0.13
N SER A 62 -3.67 14.91 0.65
CA SER A 62 -2.28 14.77 0.19
C SER A 62 -2.00 13.44 -0.52
N ILE A 63 -2.85 12.42 -0.32
CA ILE A 63 -2.71 11.11 -0.95
C ILE A 63 -2.96 11.23 -2.46
N GLN A 64 -1.97 10.80 -3.24
CA GLN A 64 -2.01 10.70 -4.68
C GLN A 64 -2.55 9.33 -5.11
N LYS A 65 -2.91 9.18 -6.38
CA LYS A 65 -3.48 7.94 -6.92
C LYS A 65 -2.52 6.74 -6.77
N ASP A 66 -1.22 6.95 -7.02
CA ASP A 66 -0.22 5.89 -6.94
C ASP A 66 0.00 5.42 -5.50
N ASP A 67 -0.15 6.32 -4.53
CA ASP A 67 -0.04 6.01 -3.10
C ASP A 67 -1.08 5.00 -2.64
N VAL A 68 -2.31 5.10 -3.19
CA VAL A 68 -3.38 4.14 -2.89
C VAL A 68 -2.98 2.75 -3.37
N THR A 69 -2.40 2.66 -4.57
CA THR A 69 -1.91 1.40 -5.12
C THR A 69 -0.79 0.82 -4.24
N ASP A 70 0.11 1.68 -3.75
CA ASP A 70 1.23 1.28 -2.89
C ASP A 70 0.77 0.80 -1.52
N ILE A 71 -0.18 1.50 -0.90
CA ILE A 71 -0.78 1.13 0.38
C ILE A 71 -1.52 -0.21 0.25
N LEU A 72 -2.30 -0.39 -0.82
CA LEU A 72 -3.00 -1.66 -1.07
C LEU A 72 -2.03 -2.81 -1.40
N SER A 73 -0.96 -2.54 -2.15
CA SER A 73 0.10 -3.50 -2.45
C SER A 73 0.80 -3.95 -1.16
N ALA A 74 1.14 -3.01 -0.28
CA ALA A 74 1.72 -3.31 1.02
C ALA A 74 0.80 -4.20 1.85
N PHE A 75 -0.47 -3.83 1.98
CA PHE A 75 -1.45 -4.60 2.75
C PHE A 75 -1.64 -6.03 2.21
N ARG A 76 -1.71 -6.19 0.89
CA ARG A 76 -1.82 -7.52 0.26
C ARG A 76 -0.60 -8.39 0.48
N GLN A 77 0.58 -7.77 0.55
CA GLN A 77 1.84 -8.48 0.72
C GLN A 77 2.00 -9.03 2.12
N ASP A 78 1.74 -8.20 3.13
CA ASP A 78 1.83 -8.59 4.54
C ASP A 78 0.86 -7.75 5.38
N ALA A 79 -0.37 -8.24 5.47
CA ALA A 79 -1.44 -7.56 6.19
C ALA A 79 -1.15 -7.39 7.69
N ASP A 80 -0.40 -8.31 8.27
CA ASP A 80 -0.12 -8.34 9.71
C ASP A 80 0.90 -7.28 10.08
N THR A 81 2.00 -7.24 9.32
CA THR A 81 3.02 -6.21 9.48
C THR A 81 2.47 -4.83 9.15
N VAL A 82 1.68 -4.69 8.07
CA VAL A 82 1.04 -3.41 7.73
C VAL A 82 0.08 -2.95 8.81
N HIS A 83 -0.74 -3.84 9.37
CA HIS A 83 -1.61 -3.49 10.48
C HIS A 83 -0.81 -2.99 11.69
N GLY A 84 0.29 -3.67 12.06
CA GLY A 84 1.18 -3.22 13.13
C GLY A 84 1.80 -1.84 12.86
N ILE A 85 2.26 -1.60 11.64
CA ILE A 85 2.80 -0.28 11.24
C ILE A 85 1.73 0.81 11.41
N LEU A 86 0.50 0.57 10.94
CA LEU A 86 -0.58 1.55 11.06
C LEU A 86 -0.95 1.81 12.53
N GLN A 87 -0.92 0.78 13.39
CA GLN A 87 -1.11 0.94 14.83
C GLN A 87 -0.03 1.82 15.46
N GLU A 88 1.24 1.60 15.12
CA GLU A 88 2.33 2.44 15.62
C GLU A 88 2.20 3.89 15.13
N LEU A 89 1.85 4.09 13.86
CA LEU A 89 1.57 5.43 13.33
C LEU A 89 0.39 6.10 14.04
N ASN A 90 -0.66 5.35 14.40
CA ASN A 90 -1.81 5.85 15.14
C ASN A 90 -1.49 6.25 16.58
N LYS A 91 -0.35 5.81 17.15
CA LYS A 91 0.13 6.27 18.47
C LYS A 91 0.81 7.64 18.42
N LYS A 92 1.23 8.12 17.24
CA LYS A 92 1.80 9.47 17.06
C LYS A 92 0.79 10.58 17.37
N GLN A 93 1.27 11.79 17.65
CA GLN A 93 0.38 12.90 17.98
C GLN A 93 -0.46 13.31 16.77
N GLU A 94 -1.55 14.04 17.04
CA GLU A 94 -2.44 14.55 16.00
C GLU A 94 -1.67 15.48 15.04
N GLY A 95 -1.83 15.26 13.73
CA GLY A 95 -1.15 16.05 12.70
C GLY A 95 0.30 15.65 12.41
N GLU A 96 0.90 14.71 13.14
CA GLU A 96 2.30 14.29 12.91
C GLU A 96 2.45 13.29 11.76
N VAL A 97 1.38 12.61 11.35
CA VAL A 97 1.45 11.61 10.27
C VAL A 97 1.19 12.29 8.93
N THR A 98 2.27 12.59 8.23
CA THR A 98 2.23 13.10 6.84
C THR A 98 2.18 11.97 5.82
N ARG A 99 1.85 12.29 4.57
CA ARG A 99 1.93 11.36 3.43
C ARG A 99 3.28 10.66 3.38
N GLU A 100 4.37 11.41 3.52
CA GLU A 100 5.73 10.87 3.43
C GLU A 100 6.01 9.88 4.56
N VAL A 101 5.59 10.19 5.79
CA VAL A 101 5.74 9.29 6.94
C VAL A 101 4.99 7.98 6.71
N LEU A 102 3.74 8.05 6.24
CA LEU A 102 2.93 6.87 5.94
C LEU A 102 3.57 6.02 4.83
N LEU A 103 3.93 6.64 3.71
CA LEU A 103 4.47 5.91 2.56
C LEU A 103 5.84 5.32 2.85
N ASN A 104 6.72 6.03 3.57
CA ASN A 104 8.01 5.50 3.97
C ASN A 104 7.85 4.31 4.92
N ALA A 105 6.92 4.37 5.87
CA ALA A 105 6.66 3.26 6.79
C ALA A 105 6.16 2.00 6.05
N LEU A 106 5.40 2.16 4.98
CA LEU A 106 4.86 1.05 4.18
C LEU A 106 5.73 0.67 2.98
N LYS A 107 6.83 1.39 2.73
CA LYS A 107 7.62 1.32 1.49
C LYS A 107 8.17 -0.09 1.24
N LEU A 108 8.72 -0.73 2.27
CA LEU A 108 9.27 -2.08 2.15
C LEU A 108 8.21 -3.07 1.67
N GLN A 109 7.03 -3.04 2.31
CA GLN A 109 5.95 -3.99 2.05
C GLN A 109 5.32 -3.73 0.68
N SER A 110 5.19 -2.46 0.30
CA SER A 110 4.75 -2.05 -1.05
C SER A 110 5.71 -2.59 -2.12
N LEU A 111 7.02 -2.38 -1.96
CA LEU A 111 8.04 -2.84 -2.89
C LEU A 111 8.10 -4.37 -3.00
N MET A 112 7.98 -5.09 -1.88
CA MET A 112 7.90 -6.55 -1.88
C MET A 112 6.66 -7.05 -2.63
N GLY A 113 5.50 -6.43 -2.42
CA GLY A 113 4.26 -6.76 -3.14
C GLY A 113 4.40 -6.57 -4.65
N LYS A 114 4.98 -5.43 -5.06
CA LYS A 114 5.26 -5.14 -6.48
C LYS A 114 6.27 -6.13 -7.07
N ALA A 115 7.34 -6.47 -6.35
CA ALA A 115 8.32 -7.46 -6.78
C ALA A 115 7.68 -8.84 -7.02
N ASN A 116 6.82 -9.29 -6.09
CA ASN A 116 6.12 -10.57 -6.23
C ASN A 116 5.14 -10.58 -7.40
N ALA A 117 4.41 -9.48 -7.63
CA ALA A 117 3.53 -9.33 -8.78
C ALA A 117 4.31 -9.38 -10.11
N LEU A 118 5.46 -8.71 -10.19
CA LEU A 118 6.34 -8.76 -11.36
C LEU A 118 6.94 -10.16 -11.57
N ALA A 119 7.37 -10.83 -10.50
CA ALA A 119 7.88 -12.19 -10.59
C ALA A 119 6.81 -13.16 -11.13
N ALA A 120 5.56 -13.03 -10.70
CA ALA A 120 4.44 -13.82 -11.23
C ALA A 120 4.18 -13.54 -12.72
N ARG A 121 4.18 -12.26 -13.12
CA ARG A 121 4.02 -11.85 -14.53
C ARG A 121 5.17 -12.35 -15.39
N ALA A 122 6.41 -12.25 -14.92
CA ALA A 122 7.60 -12.75 -15.62
C ALA A 122 7.55 -14.27 -15.80
N LYS A 123 7.19 -15.04 -14.76
CA LYS A 123 6.97 -16.49 -14.88
C LYS A 123 5.92 -16.83 -15.94
N SER A 124 4.81 -16.09 -15.96
CA SER A 124 3.74 -16.27 -16.95
C SER A 124 4.19 -15.90 -18.37
N ALA A 125 4.95 -14.82 -18.55
CA ALA A 125 5.46 -14.37 -19.84
C ALA A 125 6.48 -15.37 -20.42
N ILE A 126 7.37 -15.91 -19.57
CA ILE A 126 8.32 -16.97 -19.93
C ILE A 126 7.56 -18.23 -20.36
N ALA A 127 6.56 -18.66 -19.58
CA ALA A 127 5.77 -19.85 -19.89
C ALA A 127 4.96 -19.71 -21.20
N SER A 128 4.57 -18.48 -21.57
CA SER A 128 3.82 -18.18 -22.80
C SER A 128 4.72 -17.86 -24.01
N GLY A 129 6.04 -17.85 -23.85
CA GLY A 129 6.99 -17.58 -24.94
C GLY A 129 7.01 -16.13 -25.45
N ASN A 130 6.41 -15.19 -24.71
CA ASN A 130 6.39 -13.77 -25.08
C ASN A 130 7.73 -13.09 -24.74
N LYS A 131 8.67 -13.12 -25.69
CA LYS A 131 10.05 -12.62 -25.50
C LYS A 131 10.15 -11.09 -25.33
N GLU A 132 9.28 -10.32 -25.96
CA GLU A 132 9.31 -8.85 -25.89
C GLU A 132 8.85 -8.35 -24.51
N GLY A 133 7.76 -8.91 -23.98
CA GLY A 133 7.27 -8.57 -22.65
C GLY A 133 8.21 -8.98 -21.51
N VAL A 134 9.12 -9.95 -21.73
CA VAL A 134 10.09 -10.38 -20.71
C VAL A 134 11.18 -9.32 -20.48
N THR A 135 11.59 -8.59 -21.51
CA THR A 135 12.65 -7.57 -21.38
C THR A 135 12.18 -6.38 -20.55
N GLU A 136 10.97 -5.88 -20.80
CA GLU A 136 10.37 -4.78 -20.02
C GLU A 136 10.18 -5.18 -18.55
N LEU A 137 9.67 -6.39 -18.31
CA LEU A 137 9.52 -6.93 -16.95
C LEU A 137 10.88 -7.05 -16.23
N MET A 138 11.95 -7.39 -16.94
CA MET A 138 13.29 -7.47 -16.36
C MET A 138 13.80 -6.11 -15.89
N ASP A 139 13.55 -5.06 -16.66
CA ASP A 139 13.97 -3.70 -16.30
C ASP A 139 13.16 -3.13 -15.14
N GLU A 140 11.86 -3.45 -15.07
CA GLU A 140 11.04 -3.13 -13.89
C GLU A 140 11.53 -3.86 -12.63
N ILE A 141 11.87 -5.15 -12.74
CA ILE A 141 12.44 -5.93 -11.62
C ILE A 141 13.75 -5.31 -11.12
N LYS A 142 14.66 -4.91 -12.02
CA LYS A 142 15.91 -4.24 -11.65
C LYS A 142 15.67 -2.93 -10.91
N LYS A 143 14.69 -2.12 -11.34
CA LYS A 143 14.32 -0.88 -10.65
C LYS A 143 13.84 -1.16 -9.23
N ILE A 144 12.95 -2.14 -9.04
CA ILE A 144 12.48 -2.50 -7.70
C ILE A 144 13.61 -3.06 -6.83
N ALA A 145 14.48 -3.90 -7.38
CA ALA A 145 15.64 -4.41 -6.65
C ALA A 145 16.56 -3.28 -6.16
N LYS A 146 16.78 -2.25 -6.99
CA LYS A 146 17.52 -1.06 -6.57
C LYS A 146 16.81 -0.33 -5.43
N GLN A 147 15.50 -0.10 -5.55
CA GLN A 147 14.72 0.58 -4.50
C GLN A 147 14.70 -0.20 -3.17
N LEU A 148 14.68 -1.53 -3.22
CA LEU A 148 14.79 -2.39 -2.03
C LEU A 148 16.17 -2.26 -1.40
N ASN A 149 17.24 -2.26 -2.20
CA ASN A 149 18.60 -2.02 -1.70
C ASN A 149 18.72 -0.63 -1.06
N ASP A 150 18.14 0.40 -1.66
CA ASP A 150 18.16 1.76 -1.08
C ASP A 150 17.45 1.79 0.29
N VAL A 151 16.36 1.04 0.47
CA VAL A 151 15.67 0.90 1.77
C VAL A 151 16.54 0.14 2.78
N ILE A 152 17.21 -0.92 2.36
CA ILE A 152 18.13 -1.69 3.21
C ILE A 152 19.29 -0.81 3.69
N GLU A 153 19.92 -0.06 2.78
CA GLU A 153 21.04 0.82 3.12
C GLU A 153 20.61 2.00 4.01
N ALA A 154 19.42 2.57 3.79
CA ALA A 154 18.86 3.60 4.67
C ALA A 154 18.68 3.10 6.11
N ASN A 155 18.19 1.86 6.28
CA ASN A 155 18.01 1.26 7.61
C ASN A 155 19.35 0.94 8.29
N LYS A 156 20.36 0.47 7.54
CA LYS A 156 21.71 0.23 8.08
C LYS A 156 22.40 1.52 8.52
N ALA A 157 22.21 2.62 7.80
CA ALA A 157 22.78 3.91 8.16
C ALA A 157 22.16 4.49 9.44
N GLN A 158 20.86 4.22 9.69
CA GLN A 158 20.19 4.58 10.93
C GLN A 158 20.72 3.79 12.14
N GLU A 159 20.96 2.48 11.99
CA GLU A 159 21.54 1.62 13.06
C GLU A 159 22.99 1.97 13.45
N GLN A 160 23.71 2.73 12.61
CA GLN A 160 25.09 3.18 12.90
C GLN A 160 25.15 4.60 13.48
N SER A 161 24.01 5.29 13.57
CA SER A 161 23.91 6.69 14.03
C SER A 161 23.24 6.84 15.39
N ASP A 162 22.73 5.74 15.97
CA ASP A 162 22.24 5.61 17.36
C ASP A 162 23.27 4.88 18.24
#